data_AF-A0A5J9T751-F1
#
_entry.id   AF-A0A5J9T751-F1
#
_cell.length_a   1.000
_cell.length_b   1.000
_cell.length_c   1.000
_cell.angle_alpha   90.00
_cell.angle_beta   90.00
_cell.angle_gamma   90.00
#
_symmetry.space_group_name_H-M   'P 1'
#
loop_
_entity.id
_entity.type
_entity.pdbx_description
1 polymer ?
#
loop_
_entity_poly.entity_id
_entity_poly.type
_entity_poly.pdbx_seq_one_letter_code
_entity_poly.pdbx_strand_id
1 'polypeptide(L)'
;MLAWDRDVNSGGFTSKVVAPRLTVASGDKRRKYLAVAPDGRFMVVFKESMEVEGAYCRRKWTCVFKVQMLDEACLGWQEDPDISDMAVFVGVNSSICMSTTEHPEIRAGSVYFTDDEIGKASLRQETRRSYSEPDDELRSVSVYSLSEDTVDKVIVKPEEYPRWPLPAWFTPSVF
;
A
#
# COMPACT_ATOMS: atom_id res chain seq x y z
N MET A 1 -17.54 3.42 -4.25
CA MET A 1 -18.03 2.14 -3.71
C MET A 1 -19.50 1.97 -4.08
N LEU A 2 -20.00 0.74 -4.21
CA LEU A 2 -21.40 0.45 -4.54
C LEU A 2 -22.07 -0.25 -3.35
N ALA A 3 -23.21 0.26 -2.91
CA ALA A 3 -24.12 -0.45 -2.02
C ALA A 3 -25.09 -1.24 -2.89
N TRP A 4 -25.21 -2.55 -2.62
CA TRP A 4 -26.08 -3.44 -3.39
C TRP A 4 -27.38 -3.64 -2.62
N ASP A 5 -28.46 -3.07 -3.15
CA ASP A 5 -29.81 -3.35 -2.67
C ASP A 5 -30.48 -4.35 -3.60
N ARG A 6 -31.08 -5.38 -3.01
CA ARG A 6 -31.88 -6.36 -3.74
C ARG A 6 -33.28 -5.79 -3.89
N ASP A 7 -33.67 -5.50 -5.12
CA ASP A 7 -35.04 -5.10 -5.40
C ASP A 7 -35.96 -6.30 -5.18
N VAL A 8 -36.88 -6.15 -4.22
CA VAL A 8 -37.80 -7.22 -3.80
C VAL A 8 -38.79 -7.59 -4.92
N ASN A 9 -39.03 -6.68 -5.87
CA ASN A 9 -40.00 -6.89 -6.95
C ASN A 9 -39.39 -7.49 -8.23
N SER A 10 -38.19 -7.05 -8.65
CA SER A 10 -37.53 -7.58 -9.85
C SER A 10 -36.54 -8.70 -9.57
N GLY A 11 -36.14 -8.90 -8.30
CA GLY A 11 -35.04 -9.80 -7.93
C GLY A 11 -33.66 -9.31 -8.39
N GLY A 12 -33.58 -8.13 -9.02
CA GLY A 12 -32.35 -7.52 -9.51
C GLY A 12 -31.53 -6.88 -8.39
N PHE A 13 -30.21 -6.86 -8.57
CA PHE A 13 -29.32 -6.09 -7.72
C PHE A 13 -29.15 -4.69 -8.30
N THR A 14 -29.52 -3.67 -7.52
CA THR A 14 -29.27 -2.27 -7.87
C THR A 14 -28.07 -1.76 -7.09
N SER A 15 -27.15 -1.10 -7.79
CA SER A 15 -25.94 -0.56 -7.18
C SER A 15 -26.07 0.94 -7.00
N LYS A 16 -26.08 1.43 -5.76
CA LYS A 16 -26.03 2.88 -5.48
C LYS A 16 -24.59 3.30 -5.30
N VAL A 17 -24.16 4.33 -6.01
CA VAL A 17 -22.85 4.96 -5.80
C VAL A 17 -22.85 5.59 -4.40
N VAL A 18 -22.08 5.01 -3.48
CA VAL A 18 -21.94 5.46 -2.08
C VAL A 18 -20.67 6.27 -1.86
N ALA A 19 -19.81 6.39 -2.87
CA ALA A 19 -18.65 7.27 -2.80
C ALA A 19 -18.30 7.83 -4.19
N PRO A 20 -17.76 9.06 -4.26
CA PRO A 20 -17.31 9.68 -5.50
C PRO A 20 -16.18 8.85 -6.11
N ARG A 21 -16.07 8.92 -7.45
CA ARG A 21 -14.93 8.31 -8.13
C ARG A 21 -13.65 9.03 -7.71
N LEU A 22 -12.62 8.24 -7.39
CA LEU A 22 -11.26 8.73 -7.23
C LEU A 22 -10.79 9.30 -8.58
N THR A 23 -10.54 10.60 -8.64
CA THR A 23 -10.10 11.27 -9.87
C THR A 23 -8.62 11.02 -10.04
N VAL A 24 -8.28 10.07 -10.90
CA VAL A 24 -6.89 9.75 -11.25
C VAL A 24 -6.68 10.00 -12.73
N ALA A 25 -5.56 10.63 -13.11
CA ALA A 25 -5.20 10.84 -14.51
C ALA A 25 -5.18 9.51 -15.28
N SER A 26 -5.71 9.53 -16.51
CA SER A 26 -5.64 8.38 -17.41
C SER A 26 -4.16 8.06 -17.69
N GLY A 27 -3.72 6.86 -17.32
CA GLY A 27 -2.33 6.43 -17.45
C GLY A 27 -1.47 6.56 -16.19
N ASP A 28 -2.04 6.91 -15.03
CA ASP A 28 -1.34 6.87 -13.76
C ASP A 28 -0.89 5.45 -13.40
N LYS A 29 0.44 5.25 -13.43
CA LYS A 29 1.11 3.96 -13.17
C LYS A 29 1.37 3.72 -11.68
N ARG A 30 1.03 4.65 -10.79
CA ARG A 30 1.18 4.46 -9.34
C ARG A 30 0.31 3.32 -8.86
N ARG A 31 0.87 2.49 -7.99
CA ARG A 31 0.08 1.47 -7.30
C ARG A 31 -0.83 2.14 -6.28
N LYS A 32 -2.03 1.59 -6.13
CA LYS A 32 -3.11 2.14 -5.31
C LYS A 32 -3.59 1.05 -4.36
N TYR A 33 -3.69 1.39 -3.08
CA TYR A 33 -4.23 0.52 -2.06
C TYR A 33 -5.44 1.19 -1.43
N LEU A 34 -6.43 0.39 -1.05
CA LEU A 34 -7.65 0.87 -0.42
C LEU A 34 -7.73 0.28 0.99
N ALA A 35 -7.76 1.14 2.00
CA ALA A 35 -7.94 0.74 3.39
C ALA A 35 -9.13 1.48 3.99
N VAL A 36 -9.57 1.00 5.16
CA VAL A 36 -10.61 1.62 5.97
C VAL A 36 -9.95 2.03 7.28
N ALA A 37 -10.04 3.31 7.63
CA ALA A 37 -9.55 3.84 8.89
C ALA A 37 -10.36 3.30 10.07
N PRO A 38 -9.83 3.34 11.31
CA PRO A 38 -10.56 2.87 12.50
C PRO A 38 -11.91 3.55 12.72
N ASP A 39 -12.07 4.79 12.24
CA ASP A 39 -13.34 5.54 12.29
C ASP A 39 -14.33 5.18 11.17
N GLY A 40 -13.98 4.22 10.31
CA GLY A 40 -14.80 3.74 9.20
C GLY A 40 -14.62 4.51 7.88
N ARG A 41 -13.85 5.60 7.86
CA ARG A 41 -13.62 6.36 6.62
C ARG A 41 -12.72 5.60 5.65
N PHE A 42 -13.01 5.72 4.36
CA PHE A 42 -12.16 5.14 3.33
C PHE A 42 -10.89 5.96 3.11
N MET A 43 -9.81 5.27 2.82
CA MET A 43 -8.50 5.84 2.56
C MET A 43 -7.85 5.15 1.36
N VAL A 44 -7.29 5.95 0.46
CA VAL A 44 -6.49 5.47 -0.67
C VAL A 44 -5.03 5.85 -0.43
N VAL A 45 -4.16 4.87 -0.52
CA VAL A 45 -2.70 5.06 -0.46
C VAL A 45 -2.13 4.89 -1.86
N PHE A 46 -1.40 5.89 -2.33
CA PHE A 46 -0.66 5.86 -3.58
C PHE A 46 0.81 5.56 -3.30
N LYS A 47 1.36 4.58 -4.02
CA LYS A 47 2.80 4.29 -4.02
C LYS A 47 3.39 4.67 -5.37
N GLU A 48 4.36 5.57 -5.33
CA GLU A 48 5.15 5.99 -6.48
C GLU A 48 6.56 5.44 -6.33
N SER A 49 7.03 4.67 -7.31
CA SER A 49 8.40 4.16 -7.34
C SER A 49 9.28 5.13 -8.11
N MET A 50 10.40 5.53 -7.53
CA MET A 50 11.36 6.44 -8.13
C MET A 50 12.72 5.76 -8.26
N GLU A 51 13.37 5.93 -9.41
CA GLU A 51 14.77 5.54 -9.59
C GLU A 51 15.65 6.68 -9.05
N VAL A 52 16.57 6.34 -8.16
CA VAL A 52 17.57 7.26 -7.63
C VAL A 52 18.95 6.83 -8.09
N GLU A 53 19.80 7.82 -8.39
CA GLU A 53 21.15 7.57 -8.87
C GLU A 53 21.97 6.89 -7.77
N GLY A 54 22.40 5.66 -8.03
CA GLY A 54 23.24 4.89 -7.11
C GLY A 54 24.72 5.03 -7.45
N ALA A 55 25.57 4.78 -6.46
CA ALA A 55 27.01 4.67 -6.70
C ALA A 55 27.31 3.49 -7.64
N TYR A 56 28.30 3.67 -8.53
CA TYR A 56 28.84 2.60 -9.40
C TYR A 56 27.85 1.93 -10.37
N CYS A 57 26.95 2.70 -11.01
CA CYS A 57 26.00 2.20 -12.01
C CYS A 57 24.96 1.18 -11.49
N ARG A 58 24.78 1.06 -10.16
CA ARG A 58 23.63 0.35 -9.59
C ARG A 58 22.43 1.28 -9.57
N ARG A 59 21.36 0.87 -10.25
CA ARG A 59 20.05 1.53 -10.15
C ARG A 59 19.50 1.27 -8.75
N LYS A 60 19.34 2.30 -7.95
CA LYS A 60 18.67 2.20 -6.65
C LYS A 60 17.24 2.67 -6.84
N TRP A 61 16.28 1.97 -6.25
CA TRP A 61 14.88 2.37 -6.27
C TRP A 61 14.46 2.82 -4.87
N THR A 62 13.69 3.89 -4.81
CA THR A 62 12.97 4.33 -3.60
C THR A 62 11.48 4.41 -3.92
N CYS A 63 10.67 4.68 -2.92
CA CYS A 63 9.26 4.93 -3.09
C CYS A 63 8.78 6.08 -2.22
N VAL A 64 7.81 6.81 -2.73
CA VAL A 64 7.09 7.89 -2.05
C VAL A 64 5.64 7.48 -1.90
N PHE A 65 5.06 7.78 -0.74
CA PHE A 65 3.66 7.48 -0.45
C PHE A 65 2.86 8.75 -0.28
N LYS A 66 1.63 8.73 -0.82
CA LYS A 66 0.64 9.78 -0.58
C LYS A 66 -0.67 9.15 -0.14
N VAL A 67 -1.36 9.82 0.76
CA VAL A 67 -2.62 9.33 1.31
C VAL A 67 -3.75 10.30 0.99
N GLN A 68 -4.90 9.75 0.61
CA GLN A 68 -6.14 10.51 0.49
C GLN A 68 -7.24 9.85 1.30
N MET A 69 -7.96 10.65 2.09
CA MET A 69 -9.14 10.22 2.81
C MET A 69 -10.41 10.66 2.09
N LEU A 70 -11.45 9.83 2.16
CA LEU A 70 -12.76 10.18 1.67
C LEU A 70 -13.45 11.11 2.67
N ASP A 71 -13.70 12.33 2.23
CA ASP A 71 -14.59 13.27 2.91
C ASP A 71 -16.02 13.02 2.41
N GLU A 72 -16.83 12.43 3.28
CA GLU A 72 -18.24 12.15 2.99
C GLU A 72 -19.09 13.42 2.92
N ALA A 73 -18.74 14.47 3.65
CA ALA A 73 -19.49 15.73 3.65
C ALA A 73 -19.31 16.48 2.33
N CYS A 74 -18.08 16.51 1.82
CA CYS A 74 -17.77 17.14 0.54
C CYS A 74 -17.94 16.19 -0.65
N LEU A 75 -18.23 14.90 -0.41
CA LEU A 75 -18.20 13.85 -1.43
C LEU A 75 -16.93 13.97 -2.28
N GLY A 76 -15.77 13.98 -1.63
CA GLY A 76 -14.48 14.22 -2.28
C GLY A 76 -13.33 13.46 -1.62
N TRP A 77 -12.29 13.21 -2.40
CA TRP A 77 -11.03 12.65 -1.90
C TRP A 77 -10.10 13.79 -1.54
N GLN A 78 -9.66 13.88 -0.29
CA GLN A 78 -8.78 14.93 0.21
C GLN A 78 -7.43 14.34 0.59
N GLU A 79 -6.35 15.03 0.23
CA GLU A 79 -5.00 14.64 0.66
C GLU A 79 -4.88 14.78 2.18
N ASP A 80 -4.41 13.72 2.82
CA ASP A 80 -4.11 13.71 4.25
C ASP A 80 -2.60 13.47 4.40
N PRO A 81 -1.83 14.50 4.77
CA PRO A 81 -0.38 14.43 4.74
C PRO A 81 0.21 13.65 5.92
N ASP A 82 -0.54 13.38 7.00
CA ASP A 82 0.05 12.78 8.20
C ASP A 82 -0.70 11.61 8.80
N ILE A 83 -1.96 11.33 8.39
CA ILE A 83 -2.84 10.27 8.96
C ILE A 83 -2.83 10.22 10.50
N SER A 84 -2.40 11.30 11.14
CA SER A 84 -2.26 11.59 12.55
C SER A 84 -1.85 10.38 13.41
N ASP A 85 -2.80 9.79 14.13
CA ASP A 85 -2.62 8.70 15.08
C ASP A 85 -2.81 7.31 14.45
N MET A 86 -2.74 7.22 13.12
CA MET A 86 -2.90 5.97 12.37
C MET A 86 -1.59 5.52 11.73
N ALA A 87 -1.56 4.24 11.39
CA ALA A 87 -0.53 3.64 10.55
C ALA A 87 -1.17 2.70 9.52
N VAL A 88 -0.61 2.66 8.31
CA VAL A 88 -1.15 1.87 7.21
C VAL A 88 -0.17 0.80 6.79
N PHE A 89 -0.64 -0.42 6.67
CA PHE A 89 0.10 -1.57 6.20
C PHE A 89 -0.35 -1.86 4.78
N VAL A 90 0.55 -1.82 3.81
CA VAL A 90 0.27 -2.05 2.39
C VAL A 90 1.18 -3.13 1.82
N GLY A 91 0.63 -4.01 1.00
CA GLY A 91 1.40 -5.10 0.42
C GLY A 91 0.65 -5.84 -0.67
N VAL A 92 1.22 -6.97 -1.09
CA VAL A 92 0.67 -7.83 -2.17
C VAL A 92 -0.77 -8.27 -1.89
N ASN A 93 -1.05 -8.63 -0.64
CA ASN A 93 -2.25 -9.36 -0.26
C ASN A 93 -3.35 -8.46 0.30
N SER A 94 -2.99 -7.36 0.95
CA SER A 94 -3.93 -6.53 1.69
C SER A 94 -3.41 -5.13 1.96
N SER A 95 -4.36 -4.25 2.25
CA SER A 95 -4.11 -2.97 2.90
C SER A 95 -4.95 -2.82 4.16
N ILE A 96 -4.30 -2.54 5.28
CA ILE A 96 -4.90 -2.49 6.61
C ILE A 96 -4.52 -1.16 7.26
N CYS A 97 -5.46 -0.47 7.88
CA CYS A 97 -5.19 0.71 8.70
C CYS A 97 -5.42 0.35 10.16
N MET A 98 -4.54 0.81 11.06
CA MET A 98 -4.64 0.59 12.49
C MET A 98 -4.46 1.89 13.26
N SER A 99 -5.14 2.03 14.40
CA SER A 99 -4.88 3.10 15.35
C SER A 99 -3.60 2.79 16.12
N THR A 100 -2.70 3.76 16.20
CA THR A 100 -1.47 3.66 17.01
C THR A 100 -1.73 3.97 18.48
N THR A 101 -2.90 4.50 18.82
CA THR A 101 -3.31 4.68 20.23
C THR A 101 -3.57 3.33 20.92
N GLU A 102 -4.09 2.36 20.18
CA GLU A 102 -4.31 0.98 20.64
C GLU A 102 -3.03 0.13 20.56
N HIS A 103 -2.10 0.53 19.68
CA HIS A 103 -0.86 -0.18 19.37
C HIS A 103 0.35 0.77 19.43
N PRO A 104 0.81 1.15 20.64
CA PRO A 104 1.88 2.13 20.82
C PRO A 104 3.24 1.68 20.27
N GLU A 105 3.41 0.38 20.00
CA GLU A 105 4.56 -0.19 19.32
C GLU A 105 4.65 0.19 17.82
N ILE A 106 3.56 0.69 17.25
CA ILE A 106 3.46 1.12 15.85
C ILE A 106 3.67 2.63 15.77
N ARG A 107 4.51 3.07 14.83
CA ARG A 107 4.81 4.49 14.62
C ARG A 107 3.60 5.15 13.92
N ALA A 108 3.07 6.20 14.54
CA ALA A 108 2.03 7.05 13.97
C ALA A 108 2.52 7.76 12.70
N GLY A 109 1.61 8.10 11.80
CA GLY A 109 1.93 8.79 10.54
C GLY A 109 2.86 8.01 9.61
N SER A 110 2.79 6.68 9.66
CA SER A 110 3.72 5.82 8.94
C SER A 110 3.01 4.82 8.03
N VAL A 111 3.64 4.51 6.90
CA VAL A 111 3.22 3.47 5.96
C VAL A 111 4.21 2.31 6.03
N TYR A 112 3.75 1.17 6.51
CA TYR A 112 4.47 -0.09 6.53
C TYR A 112 4.21 -0.82 5.22
N PHE A 113 5.25 -1.09 4.44
CA PHE A 113 5.09 -1.69 3.14
C PHE A 113 5.97 -2.91 2.93
N THR A 114 5.41 -3.88 2.21
CA THR A 114 6.18 -4.99 1.65
C THR A 114 6.55 -4.66 0.21
N ASP A 115 7.63 -5.24 -0.31
CA ASP A 115 7.80 -5.25 -1.75
C ASP A 115 6.73 -6.12 -2.41
N ASP A 116 5.93 -5.49 -3.25
CA ASP A 116 4.74 -6.04 -3.87
C ASP A 116 4.76 -5.89 -5.40
N GLU A 117 5.94 -5.66 -5.99
CA GLU A 117 6.16 -5.67 -7.43
C GLU A 117 6.10 -7.08 -8.05
N ILE A 118 4.93 -7.72 -7.95
CA ILE A 118 4.61 -9.05 -8.50
C ILE A 118 4.95 -9.14 -9.99
N GLY A 119 4.68 -8.08 -10.76
CA GLY A 119 4.96 -8.03 -12.21
C GLY A 119 6.46 -8.00 -12.54
N LYS A 120 7.31 -7.43 -11.68
CA LYS A 120 8.78 -7.54 -11.83
C LYS A 120 9.26 -8.93 -11.39
N ALA A 121 8.65 -9.52 -10.37
CA ALA A 121 9.01 -10.87 -9.91
C ALA A 121 8.67 -11.98 -10.94
N SER A 122 7.52 -11.90 -11.62
CA SER A 122 7.10 -12.89 -12.62
C SER A 122 7.76 -12.70 -14.01
N LEU A 123 7.87 -11.46 -14.51
CA LEU A 123 8.51 -11.19 -15.82
C LEU A 123 10.03 -11.44 -15.81
N ARG A 124 10.70 -11.35 -14.66
CA ARG A 124 12.15 -11.62 -14.54
C ARG A 124 12.49 -13.11 -14.64
N GLN A 125 11.55 -14.00 -14.36
CA GLN A 125 11.74 -15.44 -14.50
C GLN A 125 11.83 -15.86 -15.98
N GLU A 126 11.17 -15.12 -16.88
CA GLU A 126 11.22 -15.39 -18.32
C GLU A 126 12.35 -14.66 -19.06
N THR A 127 12.84 -13.52 -18.57
CA THR A 127 13.79 -12.67 -19.32
C THR A 127 15.24 -12.65 -18.83
N ARG A 128 15.64 -13.40 -17.78
CA ARG A 128 17.04 -13.40 -17.31
C ARG A 128 17.66 -14.80 -17.15
N ARG A 129 18.25 -15.30 -18.25
CA ARG A 129 19.54 -16.01 -18.19
C ARG A 129 20.67 -15.00 -17.89
N SER A 130 20.62 -14.32 -16.76
CA SER A 130 21.70 -13.42 -16.33
C SER A 130 22.20 -13.86 -14.97
N TYR A 131 23.36 -14.50 -14.97
CA TYR A 131 24.18 -14.71 -13.78
C TYR A 131 24.77 -13.36 -13.34
N SER A 132 23.99 -12.52 -12.65
CA SER A 132 24.54 -11.38 -11.91
C SER A 132 23.57 -10.88 -10.86
N GLU A 133 24.00 -11.05 -9.61
CA GLU A 133 23.48 -10.48 -8.35
C GLU A 133 22.11 -11.00 -7.87
N PRO A 134 22.01 -11.50 -6.62
CA PRO A 134 20.75 -11.96 -6.07
C PRO A 134 19.80 -10.77 -5.89
N ASP A 135 18.55 -11.00 -6.28
CA ASP A 135 17.42 -10.05 -6.26
C ASP A 135 16.89 -9.81 -4.83
N ASP A 136 17.81 -9.74 -3.87
CA ASP A 136 17.52 -9.78 -2.44
C ASP A 136 16.88 -8.45 -1.99
N GLU A 137 17.26 -7.30 -2.56
CA GLU A 137 16.68 -5.99 -2.22
C GLU A 137 15.14 -5.92 -2.37
N LEU A 138 14.54 -6.82 -3.16
CA LEU A 138 13.11 -6.87 -3.48
C LEU A 138 12.23 -7.61 -2.46
N ARG A 139 12.71 -7.84 -1.24
CA ARG A 139 11.95 -8.57 -0.20
C ARG A 139 11.98 -7.90 1.16
N SER A 140 12.46 -6.66 1.19
CA SER A 140 12.45 -5.87 2.40
C SER A 140 11.03 -5.50 2.81
N VAL A 141 10.76 -5.62 4.10
CA VAL A 141 9.65 -4.94 4.75
C VAL A 141 10.21 -3.62 5.25
N SER A 142 9.59 -2.51 4.89
CA SER A 142 10.11 -1.18 5.20
C SER A 142 9.03 -0.25 5.73
N VAL A 143 9.46 0.81 6.43
CA VAL A 143 8.58 1.85 6.95
C VAL A 143 8.88 3.16 6.25
N TYR A 144 7.82 3.82 5.78
CA TYR A 144 7.84 5.18 5.28
C TYR A 144 7.24 6.12 6.31
N SER A 145 7.94 7.21 6.64
CA SER A 145 7.41 8.30 7.46
C SER A 145 6.80 9.35 6.54
N LEU A 146 5.50 9.63 6.73
CA LEU A 146 4.81 10.65 5.93
C LEU A 146 5.28 12.07 6.28
N SER A 147 5.62 12.33 7.55
CA SER A 147 6.07 13.65 8.01
C SER A 147 7.50 13.98 7.56
N GLU A 148 8.35 12.96 7.42
CA GLU A 148 9.74 13.12 6.97
C GLU A 148 9.90 12.90 5.46
N ASP A 149 8.83 12.46 4.79
CA ASP A 149 8.80 12.12 3.35
C ASP A 149 9.94 11.17 2.94
N THR A 150 10.23 10.17 3.78
CA THR A 150 11.38 9.28 3.61
C THR A 150 11.12 7.86 4.08
N VAL A 151 11.92 6.92 3.56
CA VAL A 151 11.95 5.54 4.02
C VAL A 151 12.91 5.46 5.21
N ASP A 152 12.36 5.22 6.40
CA ASP A 152 13.12 5.26 7.66
C ASP A 152 13.93 3.99 7.91
N LYS A 153 13.32 2.83 7.71
CA LYS A 153 13.85 1.58 8.24
C LYS A 153 13.42 0.35 7.45
N VAL A 154 14.38 -0.52 7.17
CA VAL A 154 14.15 -1.90 6.75
C VAL A 154 13.92 -2.74 8.02
N ILE A 155 12.72 -3.27 8.18
CA ILE A 155 12.29 -4.12 9.31
C ILE A 155 12.86 -5.53 9.14
N VAL A 156 12.88 -6.05 7.92
CA VAL A 156 13.34 -7.41 7.61
C VAL A 156 14.38 -7.34 6.52
N LYS A 157 15.57 -7.88 6.80
CA LYS A 157 16.60 -8.03 5.78
C LYS A 157 16.31 -9.26 4.93
N PRO A 158 16.46 -9.17 3.60
CA PRO A 158 16.23 -10.28 2.68
C PRO A 158 17.03 -11.55 2.98
N GLU A 159 18.25 -11.39 3.51
CA GLU A 159 19.18 -12.49 3.82
C GLU A 159 18.68 -13.41 4.95
N GLU A 160 17.71 -12.96 5.74
CA GLU A 160 17.23 -13.67 6.93
C GLU A 160 16.05 -14.63 6.65
N TYR A 161 15.45 -14.60 5.44
CA TYR A 161 14.21 -15.33 5.16
C TYR A 161 14.21 -16.08 3.82
N PRO A 162 13.51 -17.23 3.73
CA PRO A 162 13.38 -17.98 2.49
C PRO A 162 12.67 -17.18 1.40
N ARG A 163 13.03 -17.45 0.14
CA ARG A 163 12.53 -16.75 -1.07
C ARG A 163 11.04 -16.97 -1.38
N TRP A 164 10.29 -17.68 -0.55
CA TRP A 164 8.85 -17.84 -0.75
C TRP A 164 8.17 -18.26 0.55
N PRO A 165 6.96 -17.74 0.87
CA PRO A 165 6.17 -16.74 0.12
C PRO A 165 6.75 -15.31 0.18
N LEU A 166 6.18 -14.38 -0.61
CA LEU A 166 6.46 -12.95 -0.42
C LEU A 166 5.94 -12.48 0.96
N PRO A 167 6.58 -11.48 1.58
CA PRO A 167 6.04 -10.86 2.78
C PRO A 167 4.61 -10.38 2.56
N ALA A 168 3.75 -10.62 3.54
CA ALA A 168 2.34 -10.33 3.50
C ALA A 168 1.89 -9.88 4.89
N TRP A 169 0.88 -9.02 4.93
CA TRP A 169 0.30 -8.54 6.18
C TRP A 169 -0.85 -9.42 6.62
N PHE A 170 -0.88 -9.80 7.88
CA PHE A 170 -1.95 -10.61 8.45
C PHE A 170 -2.47 -9.92 9.70
N THR A 171 -3.79 -9.84 9.82
CA THR A 171 -4.41 -9.56 11.11
C THR A 171 -4.58 -10.90 11.84
N PRO A 172 -4.06 -11.04 13.08
CA PRO A 172 -4.30 -12.24 13.85
C PRO A 172 -5.81 -12.41 14.04
N SER A 173 -6.28 -13.64 13.86
CA SER A 173 -7.69 -13.95 14.10
C SER A 173 -7.91 -14.12 15.59
N VAL A 174 -8.98 -13.53 16.13
CA VAL A 174 -9.30 -13.54 17.57
C VAL A 174 -10.05 -14.81 18.02
N PHE A 175 -9.76 -15.96 17.40
CA PHE A 175 -10.39 -17.24 17.77
C PHE A 175 -9.69 -17.91 18.94
#